data_AF-A0A7X3WXQ7-F1
#
_entry.id   AF-A0A7X3WXQ7-F1
#
_cell.length_a   1.000
_cell.length_b   1.000
_cell.length_c   1.000
_cell.angle_alpha   90.00
_cell.angle_beta   90.00
_cell.angle_gamma   90.00
#
_symmetry.space_group_name_H-M   'P 1'
#
loop_
_entity.id
_entity.type
_entity.pdbx_description
1 polymer ?
#
loop_
_entity_poly.entity_id
_entity_poly.type
_entity_poly.pdbx_seq_one_letter_code
_entity_poly.pdbx_strand_id
1 'polypeptide(L)'
;PPPPPPPPPPPPPPPPPQFAPCETPDDAAIVQVARGVARDLGVGGEEVVGVPYGSDLRHLVNAGGTPGILFGPGDVSEAHRENESIGVDELVDGARAVALCVLRFLADDEDRLALSPGI
;
A
#
# COMPACT_ATOMS: atom_id res chain seq x y z
N PRO A 1 -15.78 20.42 60.43
CA PRO A 1 -16.53 19.97 59.21
C PRO A 1 -15.75 18.80 58.60
N PRO A 2 -16.42 17.79 58.01
CA PRO A 2 -15.70 16.73 57.30
C PRO A 2 -14.96 17.32 56.09
N PRO A 3 -13.82 16.70 55.69
CA PRO A 3 -13.10 17.14 54.50
C PRO A 3 -13.97 16.97 53.24
N PRO A 4 -13.77 17.81 52.22
CA PRO A 4 -14.48 17.65 50.95
C PRO A 4 -14.14 16.30 50.32
N PRO A 5 -15.08 15.70 49.58
CA PRO A 5 -14.82 14.46 48.87
C PRO A 5 -13.70 14.67 47.84
N PRO A 6 -12.92 13.62 47.53
CA PRO A 6 -11.90 13.70 46.50
C PRO A 6 -12.55 14.05 45.14
N PRO A 7 -11.81 14.73 44.25
CA PRO A 7 -12.30 15.00 42.91
C PRO A 7 -12.58 13.68 42.17
N PRO A 8 -13.55 13.68 41.24
CA PRO A 8 -13.81 12.52 40.41
C PRO A 8 -12.56 12.16 39.60
N PRO A 9 -12.35 10.87 39.27
CA PRO A 9 -11.25 10.46 38.41
C PRO A 9 -11.37 11.14 37.04
N PRO A 10 -10.23 11.41 36.37
CA PRO A 10 -10.27 11.94 35.01
C PRO A 10 -11.00 10.95 34.07
N PRO A 11 -11.65 11.45 33.00
CA PRO A 11 -12.23 10.57 32.00
C PRO A 11 -11.14 9.69 31.37
N PRO A 12 -11.50 8.48 30.89
CA PRO A 12 -10.55 7.66 30.15
C PRO A 12 -10.06 8.42 28.90
N PRO A 13 -8.82 8.15 28.43
CA PRO A 13 -8.36 8.71 27.18
C PRO A 13 -9.28 8.27 26.03
N PRO A 14 -9.40 9.08 24.97
CA PRO A 14 -10.13 8.67 23.79
C PRO A 14 -9.51 7.38 23.21
N PRO A 15 -10.31 6.55 22.51
CA PRO A 15 -9.78 5.40 21.80
C PRO A 15 -8.71 5.88 20.80
N PRO A 16 -7.71 5.04 20.50
CA PRO A 16 -6.71 5.38 19.48
C PRO A 16 -7.39 5.63 18.13
N PRO A 17 -6.76 6.41 17.23
CA PRO A 17 -7.27 6.62 15.88
C PRO A 17 -7.55 5.27 15.23
N GLN A 18 -8.79 5.08 14.76
CA GLN A 18 -9.16 3.86 14.05
C GLN A 18 -8.86 4.06 12.56
N PHE A 19 -7.98 3.21 12.01
CA PHE A 19 -7.72 3.15 10.58
C PHE A 19 -8.43 1.92 10.01
N ALA A 20 -9.28 2.13 9.00
CA ALA A 20 -9.91 1.02 8.30
C ALA A 20 -8.87 0.18 7.56
N PRO A 21 -8.92 -1.17 7.62
CA PRO A 21 -8.10 -2.02 6.76
C PRO A 21 -8.58 -1.91 5.31
N CYS A 22 -7.75 -2.35 4.37
CA CYS A 22 -8.15 -2.58 2.98
C CYS A 22 -7.47 -3.84 2.45
N GLU A 23 -8.10 -4.46 1.46
CA GLU A 23 -7.59 -5.63 0.76
C GLU A 23 -7.87 -5.45 -0.73
N THR A 24 -6.88 -5.79 -1.56
CA THR A 24 -7.03 -5.85 -3.02
C THR A 24 -7.04 -7.32 -3.41
N PRO A 25 -8.00 -7.79 -4.22
CA PRO A 25 -8.04 -9.18 -4.68
C PRO A 25 -6.74 -9.58 -5.38
N ASP A 26 -6.23 -10.79 -5.09
CA ASP A 26 -5.00 -11.31 -5.68
C ASP A 26 -5.03 -11.38 -7.20
N ASP A 27 -6.21 -11.56 -7.79
CA ASP A 27 -6.43 -11.63 -9.24
C ASP A 27 -6.66 -10.26 -9.91
N ALA A 28 -6.61 -9.16 -9.14
CA ALA A 28 -6.68 -7.82 -9.70
C ALA A 28 -5.52 -7.57 -10.69
N ALA A 29 -5.83 -6.91 -11.81
CA ALA A 29 -4.86 -6.69 -12.89
C ALA A 29 -3.55 -6.03 -12.40
N ILE A 30 -3.66 -5.05 -11.50
CA ILE A 30 -2.49 -4.36 -10.94
C ILE A 30 -1.59 -5.28 -10.11
N VAL A 31 -2.17 -6.27 -9.40
CA VAL A 31 -1.42 -7.28 -8.64
C VAL A 31 -0.68 -8.20 -9.59
N GLN A 32 -1.36 -8.70 -10.63
CA GLN A 32 -0.76 -9.61 -11.61
C GLN A 32 0.37 -8.95 -12.40
N VAL A 33 0.17 -7.70 -12.83
CA VAL A 33 1.19 -6.91 -13.52
C VAL A 33 2.41 -6.71 -12.63
N ALA A 34 2.22 -6.27 -11.38
CA ALA A 34 3.33 -5.99 -10.47
C ALA A 34 4.14 -7.26 -10.14
N ARG A 35 3.48 -8.39 -9.89
CA ARG A 35 4.17 -9.68 -9.68
C ARG A 35 4.97 -10.10 -10.90
N GLY A 36 4.41 -9.94 -12.09
CA GLY A 36 5.10 -10.24 -13.34
C GLY A 36 6.34 -9.36 -13.54
N VAL A 37 6.23 -8.06 -13.27
CA VAL A 37 7.37 -7.12 -13.33
C VAL A 37 8.44 -7.44 -12.30
N ALA A 38 8.04 -7.68 -11.05
CA ALA A 38 8.93 -8.05 -9.95
C ALA A 38 9.79 -9.28 -10.31
N ARG A 39 9.13 -10.33 -10.83
CA ARG A 39 9.79 -11.55 -11.30
C ARG A 39 10.75 -11.29 -12.46
N ASP A 40 10.28 -10.57 -13.48
CA ASP A 40 11.05 -10.39 -14.72
C ASP A 40 12.30 -9.51 -14.52
N LEU A 41 12.24 -8.55 -13.58
CA LEU A 41 13.35 -7.67 -13.24
C LEU A 41 14.21 -8.20 -12.07
N GLY A 42 13.73 -9.22 -11.34
CA GLY A 42 14.42 -9.77 -10.18
C GLY A 42 14.55 -8.79 -9.00
N VAL A 43 13.63 -7.84 -8.87
CA VAL A 43 13.66 -6.78 -7.84
C VAL A 43 13.02 -7.19 -6.49
N GLY A 44 12.60 -8.44 -6.36
CA GLY A 44 11.78 -8.90 -5.23
C GLY A 44 10.33 -8.39 -5.30
N GLY A 45 9.48 -8.82 -4.36
CA GLY A 45 8.05 -8.46 -4.35
C GLY A 45 7.14 -9.39 -5.17
N GLU A 46 7.59 -10.60 -5.48
CA GLU A 46 6.79 -11.62 -6.18
C GLU A 46 5.70 -12.25 -5.28
N GLU A 47 5.98 -12.26 -3.98
CA GLU A 47 5.07 -12.68 -2.91
C GLU A 47 4.20 -11.48 -2.49
N VAL A 48 2.88 -11.68 -2.55
CA VAL A 48 1.92 -10.68 -2.08
C VAL A 48 1.70 -10.91 -0.60
N VAL A 49 1.89 -9.87 0.20
CA VAL A 49 1.75 -9.92 1.65
C VAL A 49 0.86 -8.80 2.17
N GLY A 50 0.14 -9.09 3.25
CA GLY A 50 -0.50 -8.06 4.06
C GLY A 50 0.52 -7.41 4.99
N VAL A 51 0.32 -6.13 5.29
CA VAL A 51 1.21 -5.36 6.18
C VAL A 51 0.42 -4.74 7.34
N PRO A 52 1.00 -4.65 8.55
CA PRO A 52 0.28 -4.18 9.74
C PRO A 52 0.21 -2.64 9.84
N TYR A 53 0.89 -1.91 8.95
CA TYR A 53 0.93 -0.45 8.96
C TYR A 53 -0.15 0.17 8.07
N GLY A 54 -0.55 1.40 8.40
CA GLY A 54 -1.51 2.17 7.62
C GLY A 54 -0.89 2.78 6.37
N SER A 55 -1.69 2.89 5.32
CA SER A 55 -1.35 3.62 4.08
C SER A 55 -2.59 4.33 3.53
N ASP A 56 -2.37 5.28 2.63
CA ASP A 56 -3.42 5.92 1.84
C ASP A 56 -4.09 4.96 0.86
N LEU A 57 -3.51 3.77 0.63
CA LEU A 57 -4.14 2.72 -0.18
C LEU A 57 -5.58 2.42 0.24
N ARG A 58 -5.88 2.48 1.55
CA ARG A 58 -7.26 2.25 2.05
C ARG A 58 -8.27 3.24 1.47
N HIS A 59 -7.86 4.46 1.16
CA HIS A 59 -8.75 5.46 0.58
C HIS A 59 -9.03 5.15 -0.88
N LEU A 60 -8.01 4.75 -1.64
CA LEU A 60 -8.17 4.33 -3.04
C LEU A 60 -9.10 3.12 -3.15
N VAL A 61 -8.89 2.11 -2.31
CA VAL A 61 -9.68 0.87 -2.33
C VAL A 61 -11.08 1.09 -1.76
N ASN A 62 -11.20 1.51 -0.49
CA ASN A 62 -12.50 1.49 0.19
C ASN A 62 -13.42 2.65 -0.22
N ALA A 63 -12.85 3.84 -0.49
CA ALA A 63 -13.64 5.01 -0.86
C ALA A 63 -13.66 5.24 -2.38
N GLY A 64 -12.56 4.97 -3.07
CA GLY A 64 -12.44 5.13 -4.51
C GLY A 64 -12.95 3.93 -5.33
N GLY A 65 -13.06 2.74 -4.72
CA GLY A 65 -13.36 1.51 -5.46
C GLY A 65 -12.27 1.11 -6.44
N THR A 66 -11.06 1.67 -6.29
CA THR A 66 -9.93 1.46 -7.20
C THR A 66 -8.98 0.43 -6.58
N PRO A 67 -8.81 -0.75 -7.21
CA PRO A 67 -7.80 -1.73 -6.80
C PRO A 67 -6.38 -1.11 -6.82
N GLY A 68 -5.59 -1.35 -5.78
CA GLY A 68 -4.24 -0.81 -5.68
C GLY A 68 -3.31 -1.69 -4.84
N ILE A 69 -2.02 -1.38 -4.88
CA ILE A 69 -0.98 -2.11 -4.14
C ILE A 69 0.01 -1.13 -3.51
N LEU A 70 0.77 -1.60 -2.53
CA LEU A 70 2.00 -0.95 -2.07
C LEU A 70 3.17 -1.65 -2.75
N PHE A 71 3.92 -0.93 -3.57
CA PHE A 71 5.02 -1.50 -4.35
C PHE A 71 6.10 -0.45 -4.56
N GLY A 72 7.33 -0.79 -4.19
CA GLY A 72 8.47 0.10 -4.27
C GLY A 72 9.70 -0.52 -3.59
N PRO A 73 10.88 0.03 -3.84
CA PRO A 73 12.12 -0.46 -3.26
C PRO A 73 12.30 0.02 -1.80
N GLY A 74 13.28 -0.54 -1.09
CA GLY A 74 13.63 -0.17 0.28
C GLY A 74 13.06 -1.11 1.34
N ASP A 75 13.62 -1.02 2.55
CA ASP A 75 13.14 -1.73 3.73
C ASP A 75 12.23 -0.83 4.56
N VAL A 76 10.95 -1.20 4.63
CA VAL A 76 9.97 -0.48 5.46
C VAL A 76 10.32 -0.51 6.95
N SER A 77 11.15 -1.43 7.41
CA SER A 77 11.62 -1.50 8.80
C SER A 77 12.52 -0.31 9.18
N GLU A 78 13.11 0.36 8.19
CA GLU A 78 13.93 1.56 8.34
C GLU A 78 13.14 2.87 8.27
N ALA A 79 11.85 2.80 7.90
CA ALA A 79 10.99 3.98 7.83
C ALA A 79 10.91 4.69 9.19
N HIS A 80 11.03 6.02 9.18
CA HIS A 80 11.03 6.91 10.35
C HIS A 80 12.21 6.71 11.32
N ARG A 81 13.28 6.03 10.92
CA ARG A 81 14.53 5.94 11.71
C ARG A 81 15.44 7.14 11.44
N GLU A 82 16.35 7.40 12.37
CA GLU A 82 17.25 8.56 12.31
C GLU A 82 18.17 8.55 11.08
N ASN A 83 18.47 7.36 10.55
CA ASN A 83 19.37 7.17 9.40
C ASN A 83 18.68 6.37 8.28
N GLU A 84 17.38 6.59 8.09
CA GLU A 84 16.60 6.04 6.97
C GLU A 84 17.32 6.34 5.64
N SER A 85 17.62 5.29 4.87
CA SER A 85 18.33 5.40 3.60
C SER A 85 18.04 4.20 2.70
N ILE A 86 18.34 4.35 1.42
CA ILE A 86 18.19 3.31 0.41
C ILE A 86 19.40 3.34 -0.53
N GLY A 87 19.76 2.18 -1.10
CA GLY A 87 20.80 2.12 -2.14
C GLY A 87 20.38 2.86 -3.40
N VAL A 88 21.31 3.57 -4.04
CA VAL A 88 21.02 4.30 -5.29
C VAL A 88 20.61 3.36 -6.41
N ASP A 89 21.30 2.23 -6.56
CA ASP A 89 20.96 1.23 -7.59
C ASP A 89 19.58 0.61 -7.31
N GLU A 90 19.27 0.33 -6.03
CA GLU A 90 17.97 -0.17 -5.60
C GLU A 90 16.83 0.82 -5.92
N LEU A 91 17.06 2.11 -5.68
CA LEU A 91 16.14 3.18 -6.05
C LEU A 91 15.92 3.24 -7.56
N VAL A 92 16.98 3.14 -8.36
CA VAL A 92 16.91 3.16 -9.82
C VAL A 92 16.16 1.95 -10.35
N ASP A 93 16.40 0.76 -9.82
CA ASP A 93 15.72 -0.46 -10.22
C ASP A 93 14.25 -0.48 -9.81
N GLY A 94 13.93 0.03 -8.61
CA GLY A 94 12.55 0.24 -8.19
C GLY A 94 11.80 1.23 -9.09
N ALA A 95 12.45 2.32 -9.50
CA ALA A 95 11.85 3.28 -10.44
C ALA A 95 11.58 2.64 -11.81
N ARG A 96 12.50 1.80 -12.32
CA ARG A 96 12.29 1.02 -13.55
C ARG A 96 11.13 0.04 -13.41
N ALA A 97 11.02 -0.64 -12.27
CA ALA A 97 9.92 -1.55 -11.98
C ALA A 97 8.57 -0.83 -11.98
N VAL A 98 8.45 0.31 -11.27
CA VAL A 98 7.22 1.12 -11.27
C VAL A 98 6.86 1.59 -12.68
N ALA A 99 7.83 2.09 -13.45
CA ALA A 99 7.59 2.52 -14.82
C ALA A 99 7.10 1.37 -15.71
N LEU A 100 7.71 0.18 -15.60
CA LEU A 100 7.30 -1.00 -16.35
C LEU A 100 5.91 -1.51 -15.94
N CYS A 101 5.56 -1.43 -14.65
CA CYS A 101 4.20 -1.72 -14.18
C CYS A 101 3.17 -0.82 -14.87
N VAL A 102 3.42 0.50 -14.94
CA VAL A 102 2.51 1.42 -15.62
C VAL A 102 2.39 1.08 -17.10
N LEU A 103 3.51 0.86 -17.79
CA LEU A 103 3.50 0.54 -19.23
C LEU A 103 2.73 -0.77 -19.52
N ARG A 104 2.95 -1.82 -18.74
CA ARG A 104 2.25 -3.10 -18.91
C ARG A 104 0.78 -3.02 -18.53
N PHE A 105 0.46 -2.33 -17.43
CA PHE A 105 -0.92 -2.15 -17.00
C PHE A 105 -1.75 -1.42 -18.06
N LEU A 106 -1.20 -0.36 -18.67
CA LEU A 106 -1.88 0.36 -19.75
C LEU A 106 -1.98 -0.47 -21.04
N ALA A 107 -0.97 -1.28 -21.37
CA ALA A 107 -1.04 -2.16 -22.53
C ALA A 107 -2.13 -3.24 -22.38
N ASP A 108 -2.23 -3.85 -21.19
CA ASP A 108 -3.25 -4.86 -20.88
C ASP A 108 -4.66 -4.25 -20.77
N ASP A 109 -4.78 -2.99 -20.33
CA ASP A 109 -6.07 -2.29 -20.23
C ASP A 109 -6.66 -1.97 -21.61
N GLU A 110 -5.83 -1.53 -22.57
CA GLU A 110 -6.26 -1.35 -23.96
C GLU A 110 -6.80 -2.66 -24.56
N ASP A 111 -6.15 -3.80 -24.27
CA ASP A 111 -6.64 -5.12 -24.68
C ASP A 111 -7.95 -5.51 -23.97
N ARG A 112 -8.11 -5.19 -22.67
CA ARG A 112 -9.36 -5.42 -21.92
C ARG A 112 -10.52 -4.53 -22.37
N LEU A 113 -10.25 -3.27 -22.68
CA LEU A 113 -11.24 -2.33 -23.22
C LEU A 113 -11.67 -2.78 -24.62
N ALA A 114 -10.73 -3.24 -25.45
CA ALA A 114 -11.02 -3.80 -26.76
C ALA A 114 -11.87 -5.09 -26.71
N LEU A 115 -11.81 -5.84 -25.60
CA LEU A 115 -12.55 -7.09 -25.37
C LEU A 115 -13.87 -6.90 -24.60
N SER A 116 -14.15 -5.70 -24.09
CA SER A 116 -15.40 -5.41 -23.38
C SER A 116 -16.51 -5.08 -24.39
N PRO A 117 -17.68 -5.75 -24.36
CA PRO A 117 -18.81 -5.35 -25.20
C PRO A 117 -19.19 -3.92 -24.81
N GLY A 118 -19.16 -3.02 -25.81
CA GLY A 118 -19.27 -1.58 -25.60
C GLY A 118 -20.43 -1.17 -24.69
N ILE A 119 -20.14 -0.20 -23.82
CA ILE A 119 -21.14 0.75 -23.31
C ILE A 119 -21.51 1.70 -24.45
#